data_AF-A0A392TBF7-F1
#
_entry.id   AF-A0A392TBF7-F1
#
_cell.length_a   1.000
_cell.length_b   1.000
_cell.length_c   1.000
_cell.angle_alpha   90.00
_cell.angle_beta   90.00
_cell.angle_gamma   90.00
#
_symmetry.space_group_name_H-M   'P 1'
#
loop_
_entity.id
_entity.type
_entity.pdbx_description
1 polymer ?
#
loop_
_entity_poly.entity_id
_entity_poly.type
_entity_poly.pdbx_seq_one_letter_code
_entity_poly.pdbx_strand_id
1 'polypeptide(L)'
;TMDINYNDFDLVIEQAVDFEALKVNGFEVEKFFTDQGWSQFFDILNGPVYPILVKDFWPRCEIFDKVEADREYALKVAEDVVNNKGKSREQ
;
A
#
# COMPACT_ATOMS: atom_id res chain seq x y z
N THR A 1 -12.42 14.41 0.38
CA THR A 1 -12.46 13.52 -0.79
C THR A 1 -11.51 14.04 -1.84
N MET A 2 -10.88 13.14 -2.58
CA MET A 2 -9.94 13.50 -3.64
C MET A 2 -10.72 13.96 -4.87
N ASP A 3 -10.64 15.26 -5.20
CA ASP A 3 -11.33 15.84 -6.36
C ASP A 3 -10.48 15.69 -7.62
N ILE A 4 -10.46 14.48 -8.18
CA ILE A 4 -9.76 14.15 -9.43
C ILE A 4 -10.79 13.58 -10.40
N ASN A 5 -10.77 14.06 -11.65
CA ASN A 5 -11.64 13.54 -12.69
C ASN A 5 -11.30 12.07 -12.98
N TYR A 6 -12.32 11.23 -13.13
CA TYR A 6 -12.13 9.80 -13.45
C TYR A 6 -11.23 9.56 -14.68
N ASN A 7 -11.33 10.42 -15.69
CA ASN A 7 -10.56 10.31 -16.92
C ASN A 7 -9.11 10.76 -16.77
N ASP A 8 -8.79 11.51 -15.72
CA ASP A 8 -7.43 11.99 -15.43
C ASP A 8 -6.64 10.96 -14.59
N PHE A 9 -7.26 9.84 -14.21
CA PHE A 9 -6.56 8.75 -13.53
C PHE A 9 -5.73 7.92 -14.51
N ASP A 10 -4.43 8.15 -14.52
CA ASP A 10 -3.46 7.23 -15.10
C ASP A 10 -2.98 6.23 -14.04
N LEU A 11 -3.32 4.96 -14.23
CA LEU A 11 -2.83 3.88 -13.39
C LEU A 11 -1.59 3.27 -14.01
N VAL A 12 -0.52 3.21 -13.22
CA VAL A 12 0.68 2.45 -13.56
C VAL A 12 0.51 1.03 -13.02
N ILE A 13 0.61 0.06 -13.92
CA ILE A 13 0.59 -1.36 -13.56
C ILE A 13 2.04 -1.82 -13.53
N GLU A 14 2.47 -2.33 -12.38
CA GLU A 14 3.81 -2.90 -12.21
C GLU A 14 4.00 -4.12 -13.13
N GLN A 15 5.20 -4.28 -13.67
CA GLN A 15 5.53 -5.44 -14.47
C GLN A 15 5.75 -6.66 -13.57
N ALA A 16 5.23 -7.81 -14.02
CA ALA A 16 5.46 -9.07 -13.34
C ALA A 16 6.97 -9.41 -13.32
N VAL A 17 7.42 -9.97 -12.21
CA VAL A 17 8.78 -10.45 -12.03
C VAL A 17 8.91 -11.78 -12.75
N ASP A 18 9.73 -11.80 -13.80
CA ASP A 18 10.03 -12.98 -14.61
C ASP A 18 11.48 -13.41 -14.38
N PHE A 19 11.66 -14.42 -13.51
CA PHE A 19 12.98 -14.95 -13.20
C PHE A 19 13.64 -15.69 -14.36
N GLU A 20 12.86 -16.28 -15.28
CA GLU A 20 13.40 -16.94 -16.47
C GLU A 20 13.96 -15.91 -17.45
N ALA A 21 13.23 -14.82 -17.68
CA ALA A 21 13.73 -13.71 -18.49
C ALA A 21 15.00 -13.10 -17.90
N LEU A 22 15.05 -12.89 -16.58
CA LEU A 22 16.25 -12.39 -15.89
C LEU A 22 17.44 -13.33 -16.09
N LYS A 23 17.22 -14.64 -15.95
CA LYS A 23 18.25 -15.67 -16.15
C LYS A 23 18.80 -15.68 -17.58
N VAL A 24 17.94 -15.60 -18.60
CA VAL A 24 18.37 -15.50 -20.02
C VAL A 24 19.23 -14.26 -20.27
N ASN A 25 19.03 -13.19 -19.51
CA ASN A 25 19.82 -11.96 -19.57
C ASN A 25 21.06 -11.97 -18.65
N GLY A 26 21.41 -13.13 -18.06
CA GLY A 26 22.60 -13.29 -17.21
C GLY A 26 22.39 -12.93 -15.75
N PHE A 27 21.15 -12.74 -15.30
CA PHE A 27 20.81 -12.44 -13.90
C PHE A 27 20.15 -13.64 -13.23
N GLU A 28 20.94 -14.50 -12.59
CA GLU A 28 20.45 -15.65 -11.80
C GLU A 28 20.21 -15.25 -10.34
N VAL A 29 19.11 -14.51 -10.09
CA VAL A 29 18.81 -13.96 -8.75
C VAL A 29 17.68 -14.66 -8.00
N GLU A 30 16.91 -15.53 -8.68
CA GLU A 30 15.74 -16.21 -8.11
C GLU A 30 16.05 -16.87 -6.77
N LYS A 31 17.17 -17.59 -6.70
CA LYS A 31 17.57 -18.34 -5.51
C LYS A 31 17.71 -17.47 -4.26
N PHE A 32 18.19 -16.22 -4.41
CA PHE A 32 18.32 -15.30 -3.26
C PHE A 32 16.97 -15.02 -2.62
N PHE A 33 15.89 -14.99 -3.39
CA PHE A 33 14.55 -14.72 -2.90
C PHE A 33 13.85 -15.99 -2.41
N THR A 34 13.99 -17.11 -3.12
CA THR A 34 13.36 -18.38 -2.71
C THR A 34 13.95 -18.88 -1.40
N ASP A 35 15.25 -18.73 -1.18
CA ASP A 35 15.92 -19.16 0.06
C ASP A 35 15.43 -18.35 1.29
N GLN A 36 14.92 -17.14 1.07
CA GLN A 36 14.29 -16.30 2.10
C GLN A 36 12.78 -16.58 2.28
N GLY A 37 12.21 -17.50 1.50
CA GLY A 37 10.78 -17.83 1.54
C GLY A 37 9.87 -16.83 0.85
N TRP A 38 10.39 -16.01 -0.07
CA TRP A 38 9.61 -14.94 -0.72
C TRP A 38 8.78 -15.41 -1.91
N SER A 39 8.76 -16.70 -2.25
CA SER A 39 8.04 -17.21 -3.43
C SER A 39 6.57 -16.78 -3.45
N GLN A 40 5.85 -16.93 -2.33
CA GLN A 40 4.44 -16.50 -2.23
C GLN A 40 4.26 -14.99 -2.41
N PHE A 41 5.25 -14.17 -2.04
CA PHE A 41 5.18 -12.74 -2.25
C PHE A 41 5.24 -12.39 -3.74
N PHE A 42 6.10 -13.06 -4.51
CA PHE A 42 6.12 -12.90 -5.97
C PHE A 42 4.87 -13.45 -6.65
N ASP A 43 4.27 -14.54 -6.13
CA ASP A 43 2.97 -15.03 -6.62
C ASP A 43 1.87 -13.98 -6.47
N ILE A 44 1.88 -13.23 -5.36
CA ILE A 44 0.94 -12.13 -5.11
C ILE A 44 1.24 -10.94 -6.03
N LEU A 45 2.51 -10.55 -6.15
CA LEU A 45 2.91 -9.43 -7.02
C LEU A 45 2.58 -9.68 -8.49
N ASN A 46 2.80 -10.91 -8.95
CA ASN A 46 2.50 -11.33 -10.32
C ASN A 46 1.03 -11.71 -10.52
N GLY A 47 0.21 -11.56 -9.47
CA GLY A 47 -1.21 -11.88 -9.48
C GLY A 47 -2.03 -10.92 -10.33
N PRO A 48 -3.36 -11.16 -10.42
CA PRO A 48 -4.24 -10.30 -11.17
C PRO A 48 -4.28 -8.89 -10.57
N VAL A 49 -4.19 -7.89 -11.44
CA VAL A 49 -4.40 -6.48 -11.08
C VAL A 49 -5.85 -6.09 -11.36
N TYR A 50 -6.39 -5.16 -10.56
CA TYR A 50 -7.78 -4.70 -10.67
C TYR A 50 -7.86 -3.17 -10.91
N PRO A 51 -7.47 -2.67 -12.10
CA PRO A 51 -7.37 -1.23 -12.36
C PRO A 51 -8.71 -0.49 -12.17
N ILE A 52 -9.82 -1.10 -12.58
CA ILE A 52 -11.16 -0.49 -12.46
C ILE A 52 -11.52 -0.32 -10.99
N LEU A 53 -11.28 -1.35 -10.17
CA LEU A 53 -11.54 -1.29 -8.73
C LEU A 53 -10.75 -0.15 -8.07
N VAL A 54 -9.47 0.00 -8.44
CA VAL A 54 -8.62 1.09 -7.91
C VAL A 54 -9.14 2.45 -8.36
N LYS A 55 -9.52 2.62 -9.64
CA LYS A 55 -10.11 3.86 -10.17
C LYS A 55 -11.44 4.21 -9.51
N ASP A 56 -12.27 3.21 -9.19
CA ASP A 56 -13.57 3.43 -8.55
C ASP A 56 -13.43 3.74 -7.06
N PHE A 57 -12.40 3.20 -6.41
CA PHE A 57 -12.13 3.35 -5.00
C PHE A 57 -11.55 4.73 -4.67
N TRP A 58 -10.52 5.16 -5.41
CA TRP A 58 -9.71 6.33 -5.05
C TRP A 58 -10.47 7.66 -4.92
N PRO A 59 -11.39 8.02 -5.84
CA PRO A 59 -12.21 9.24 -5.70
C PRO A 59 -13.15 9.21 -4.50
N ARG A 60 -13.50 8.00 -4.03
CA ARG A 60 -14.40 7.78 -2.88
C ARG A 60 -13.66 7.75 -1.55
N CYS A 61 -12.33 7.80 -1.56
CA CYS A 61 -11.55 7.83 -0.33
C CYS A 61 -11.71 9.17 0.40
N GLU A 62 -11.84 9.09 1.72
CA GLU A 62 -11.64 10.21 2.61
C GLU A 62 -10.14 10.41 2.81
N ILE A 63 -9.69 11.65 2.66
CA ILE A 63 -8.29 12.02 2.87
C ILE A 63 -8.25 12.68 4.24
N PHE A 64 -7.59 12.03 5.18
CA PHE A 64 -7.36 12.61 6.50
C PHE A 64 -6.09 13.44 6.43
N ASP A 65 -6.25 14.76 6.58
CA ASP A 65 -5.10 15.63 6.71
C ASP A 65 -4.48 15.54 8.11
N LYS A 66 -3.33 16.18 8.30
CA LYS A 66 -2.65 16.19 9.60
C LYS A 66 -3.52 16.81 10.70
N VAL A 67 -4.34 17.81 10.37
CA VAL A 67 -5.18 18.51 11.34
C VAL A 67 -6.32 17.60 11.83
N GLU A 68 -6.93 16.86 10.91
CA GLU A 68 -7.94 15.86 11.23
C GLU A 68 -7.36 14.71 12.04
N ALA A 69 -6.16 14.24 11.70
CA ALA A 69 -5.45 13.23 12.47
C ALA A 69 -5.11 13.70 13.89
N ASP A 70 -4.60 14.93 14.04
CA ASP A 70 -4.28 15.53 15.34
C ASP A 70 -5.56 15.74 16.17
N ARG A 71 -6.67 16.14 15.53
CA ARG A 71 -7.98 16.28 16.18
C ARG A 71 -8.51 14.93 16.66
N GLU A 72 -8.48 13.90 15.81
CA GLU A 72 -8.89 12.54 16.17
C GLU A 72 -8.04 12.02 17.34
N TYR A 73 -6.73 12.22 17.27
CA TYR A 73 -5.82 11.85 18.36
C TYR A 73 -6.19 12.53 19.68
N ALA A 74 -6.44 13.85 19.66
CA ALA A 74 -6.83 14.59 20.86
C ALA A 74 -8.16 14.06 21.45
N LEU A 75 -9.13 13.72 20.60
CA LEU A 75 -10.39 13.11 21.02
C LEU A 75 -10.16 11.74 21.66
N LYS A 76 -9.32 10.89 21.07
CA LYS A 76 -8.97 9.56 21.62
C LYS A 76 -8.22 9.63 22.94
N VAL A 77 -7.35 10.62 23.13
CA VAL A 77 -6.71 10.87 24.43
C VAL A 77 -7.74 11.34 25.46
N ALA A 78 -8.73 12.14 25.06
CA ALA A 78 -9.77 12.65 25.95
C ALA A 78 -10.81 11.58 26.36
N GLU A 79 -11.05 10.56 25.52
CA GLU A 79 -11.95 9.43 25.83
C GLU A 79 -11.52 8.65 27.09
N ASP A 80 -10.21 8.48 27.31
CA ASP A 80 -9.66 7.86 28.52
C ASP A 80 -8.32 8.49 28.89
N VAL A 81 -8.41 9.64 29.56
CA VAL A 81 -7.24 10.44 29.94
C VAL A 81 -6.29 9.68 30.87
N VAL A 82 -6.79 8.73 31.66
CA VAL A 82 -5.96 7.96 32.61
C VAL A 82 -5.07 6.98 31.86
N ASN A 83 -5.62 6.27 30.87
CA ASN A 83 -4.90 5.21 30.17
C ASN A 83 -4.22 5.67 28.87
N ASN A 84 -4.65 6.77 28.26
CA ASN A 84 -4.21 7.17 26.91
C ASN A 84 -3.22 8.35 26.92
N LYS A 85 -3.04 9.04 28.04
CA LYS A 85 -2.11 10.16 28.14
C LYS A 85 -0.66 9.70 27.88
N GLY A 86 -0.01 10.31 26.89
CA GLY A 86 1.38 10.03 26.52
C GLY A 86 1.58 8.77 25.67
N LYS A 87 0.51 8.05 25.30
CA LYS A 87 0.60 6.98 24.31
C LYS A 87 0.56 7.56 22.91
N SER A 88 1.47 7.10 22.06
CA SER A 88 1.51 7.44 20.64
C SER A 88 1.12 6.23 19.80
N ARG A 89 0.77 6.43 18.53
CA ARG A 89 0.57 5.33 17.56
C ARG A 89 1.90 4.78 17.03
N GLU A 90 3.02 5.44 17.32
CA GLU A 90 4.35 4.88 17.08
C GLU A 90 4.67 3.87 18.18
N GLN A 91 5.19 2.73 17.74
CA GLN A 91 5.38 1.46 18.48
C GLN A 91 5.94 1.62 19.89
#